data_AF-A0A2M8LEA0-F1
#
_entry.id   AF-A0A2M8LEA0-F1
#
_cell.length_a   1.000
_cell.length_b   1.000
_cell.length_c   1.000
_cell.angle_alpha   90.00
_cell.angle_beta   90.00
_cell.angle_gamma   90.00
#
_symmetry.space_group_name_H-M   'P 1'
#
loop_
_entity.id
_entity.type
_entity.pdbx_description
1 polymer ?
#
loop_
_entity_poly.entity_id
_entity_poly.type
_entity_poly.pdbx_seq_one_letter_code
_entity_poly.pdbx_strand_id
1 'polypeptide(L)' 'MLILLAGYARRAQKLTVVERASSKLDALKFFLRISWELKALDNKKYTMLSTPLADVGKMLGDWLKQLYSEHPQA' A
#
# COMPACT_ATOMS: atom_id res chain seq x y z
N MET A 1 11.37 -32.71 0.40
CA MET A 1 9.92 -32.48 0.22
C MET A 1 9.48 -31.04 0.59
N LEU A 2 10.07 -30.37 1.58
CA LEU A 2 9.67 -29.00 1.99
C LEU A 2 10.08 -27.87 1.02
N ILE A 3 11.14 -28.06 0.24
CA ILE A 3 11.61 -27.05 -0.75
C ILE A 3 10.62 -26.90 -1.93
N LEU A 4 9.87 -27.96 -2.26
CA LEU A 4 8.83 -27.95 -3.29
C LEU A 4 7.58 -27.14 -2.87
N LEU A 5 7.22 -27.16 -1.58
CA LEU A 5 6.11 -26.33 -1.05
C LEU A 5 6.47 -24.83 -1.05
N ALA A 6 7.72 -24.48 -0.77
CA ALA A 6 8.21 -23.10 -0.77
C ALA A 6 8.28 -22.48 -2.18
N GLY A 7 8.38 -23.32 -3.22
CA GLY A 7 8.23 -22.90 -4.61
C GLY A 7 6.78 -22.60 -5.02
N TYR A 8 5.81 -23.27 -4.38
CA TYR A 8 4.39 -23.23 -4.76
C TYR A 8 3.54 -22.17 -4.03
N ALA A 9 3.99 -21.62 -2.90
CA ALA A 9 3.17 -20.67 -2.12
C ALA A 9 3.27 -19.18 -2.53
N ARG A 10 3.98 -18.83 -3.62
CA ARG A 10 4.82 -17.62 -3.60
C ARG A 10 4.40 -16.40 -4.44
N ARG A 11 3.21 -16.35 -5.06
CA ARG A 11 2.81 -15.17 -5.88
C ARG A 11 1.41 -14.61 -5.59
N ALA A 12 0.39 -15.45 -5.45
CA ALA A 12 -0.98 -14.98 -5.15
C ALA A 12 -1.06 -14.23 -3.80
N GLN A 13 -0.29 -14.69 -2.79
CA GLN A 13 -0.24 -13.99 -1.50
C GLN A 13 0.42 -12.63 -1.57
N LYS A 14 1.39 -12.40 -2.48
CA LYS A 14 2.01 -11.08 -2.64
C LYS A 14 0.99 -10.05 -3.10
N LEU A 15 0.14 -10.39 -4.08
CA LEU A 15 -0.91 -9.49 -4.55
C LEU A 15 -1.88 -9.15 -3.41
N THR A 16 -2.42 -10.15 -2.72
CA THR A 16 -3.32 -9.93 -1.58
C THR A 16 -2.67 -9.13 -0.44
N VAL A 17 -1.37 -9.31 -0.18
CA VAL A 17 -0.64 -8.55 0.83
C VAL A 17 -0.46 -7.08 0.41
N VAL A 18 -0.12 -6.82 -0.86
CA VAL A 18 0.04 -5.46 -1.37
C VAL A 18 -1.32 -4.74 -1.46
N GLU A 19 -2.38 -5.42 -1.89
CA GLU A 19 -3.76 -4.88 -1.87
C GLU A 19 -4.18 -4.49 -0.44
N ARG A 20 -3.99 -5.40 0.53
CA ARG A 20 -4.28 -5.11 1.96
C ARG A 20 -3.46 -3.95 2.50
N ALA A 21 -2.17 -3.87 2.14
CA ALA A 21 -1.32 -2.75 2.53
C ALA A 21 -1.81 -1.43 1.92
N SER A 22 -2.24 -1.44 0.65
CA SER A 22 -2.82 -0.26 0.00
C SER A 22 -4.09 0.20 0.69
N SER A 23 -5.02 -0.71 1.00
CA SER A 23 -6.25 -0.35 1.72
C SER A 23 -5.98 0.26 3.10
N LYS A 24 -4.98 -0.28 3.83
CA LYS A 24 -4.55 0.28 5.11
C LYS A 24 -3.92 1.67 4.95
N LEU A 25 -3.12 1.87 3.90
CA LEU A 25 -2.53 3.17 3.62
C LEU A 25 -3.60 4.22 3.30
N ASP A 26 -4.64 3.86 2.54
CA ASP A 26 -5.72 4.79 2.22
C ASP A 26 -6.55 5.16 3.45
N ALA A 27 -6.80 4.20 4.35
CA ALA A 27 -7.38 4.51 5.66
C ALA A 27 -6.50 5.48 6.46
N LEU A 28 -5.17 5.29 6.46
CA LEU A 28 -4.25 6.18 7.16
C LEU A 28 -4.23 7.59 6.58
N LYS A 29 -4.25 7.73 5.24
CA LYS A 29 -4.39 9.03 4.57
C LYS A 29 -5.72 9.71 4.93
N PHE A 30 -6.81 8.94 5.00
CA PHE A 30 -8.12 9.44 5.41
C PHE A 30 -8.08 9.98 6.85
N PHE A 31 -7.58 9.20 7.81
CA PHE A 31 -7.45 9.65 9.20
C PHE A 31 -6.53 10.87 9.33
N LEU A 32 -5.43 10.93 8.56
CA LEU A 32 -4.53 12.06 8.55
C LEU A 32 -5.23 13.33 8.03
N ARG A 33 -6.06 13.21 6.98
CA ARG A 33 -6.86 14.30 6.44
C ARG A 33 -7.92 14.79 7.42
N ILE A 34 -8.66 13.88 8.04
CA ILE A 34 -9.64 14.22 9.09
C ILE A 34 -8.95 14.94 10.26
N SER A 35 -7.79 14.45 10.69
CA SER A 35 -7.03 15.07 11.80
C SER A 35 -6.55 16.48 11.46
N TRP A 36 -6.25 16.74 10.18
CA TRP A 36 -5.94 18.09 9.69
C TRP A 36 -7.18 18.98 9.60
N GLU A 37 -8.30 18.47 9.10
CA GLU A 37 -9.59 19.20 9.04
C GLU A 37 -10.11 19.57 10.44
N LEU A 38 -9.91 18.68 11.42
CA LEU A 38 -10.19 18.93 12.84
C LEU A 38 -9.21 19.91 13.49
N LYS A 39 -8.22 20.44 12.75
CA LYS A 39 -7.12 21.27 13.24
C LYS A 39 -6.31 20.63 14.38
N ALA A 40 -6.39 19.31 14.53
CA ALA A 40 -5.57 18.56 15.48
C ALA A 40 -4.11 18.49 15.01
N LEU A 41 -3.87 18.58 13.69
CA LEU A 41 -2.56 18.77 13.10
C LEU A 41 -2.44 20.11 12.38
N ASP A 42 -1.33 20.78 12.66
CA ASP A 42 -0.91 21.98 11.93
C ASP A 42 -0.43 21.63 10.51
N ASN A 43 -0.49 22.59 9.60
CA ASN A 43 -0.23 22.34 8.18
C ASN A 43 1.19 21.80 7.93
N LYS A 44 2.16 22.29 8.71
CA LYS A 44 3.55 21.81 8.65
C LYS A 44 3.68 20.33 9.06
N LYS A 45 2.94 19.90 10.09
CA LYS A 45 2.94 18.51 10.58
C LYS A 45 2.20 17.60 9.61
N TYR A 46 1.08 18.06 9.06
CA TYR A 46 0.34 17.35 8.01
C TYR A 46 1.20 17.13 6.77
N THR A 47 1.90 18.15 6.27
CA THR A 47 2.80 18.00 5.12
C THR A 47 3.92 17.01 5.42
N MET A 48 4.58 17.12 6.57
CA MET A 48 5.66 16.21 6.96
C MET A 48 5.23 14.73 7.03
N LEU A 49 3.98 14.46 7.40
CA LEU A 49 3.42 13.10 7.45
C LEU A 49 2.84 12.65 6.11
N SER A 50 2.20 13.53 5.36
CA SER A 50 1.54 13.19 4.09
C SER A 50 2.54 12.92 2.96
N THR A 51 3.70 13.57 2.94
CA THR A 51 4.76 13.32 1.95
C THR A 51 5.21 11.85 1.90
N PRO A 52 5.69 11.24 3.00
CA PRO A 52 6.09 9.83 2.97
C PRO A 52 4.91 8.89 2.71
N LEU A 53 3.69 9.23 3.15
CA LEU A 53 2.49 8.46 2.85
C LEU A 53 2.16 8.45 1.34
N ALA A 54 2.40 9.57 0.65
CA ALA A 54 2.22 9.67 -0.79
C ALA A 54 3.25 8.81 -1.54
N ASP A 55 4.51 8.84 -1.11
CA ASP A 55 5.59 8.03 -1.70
C ASP A 55 5.31 6.53 -1.52
N VAL A 56 4.92 6.09 -0.32
CA VAL A 56 4.53 4.70 -0.07
C VAL A 56 3.33 4.31 -0.94
N GLY A 57 2.37 5.21 -1.14
CA GLY A 57 1.23 4.98 -2.04
C GLY A 57 1.65 4.78 -3.50
N LYS A 58 2.61 5.57 -3.97
CA LYS A 58 3.16 5.42 -5.32
C LYS A 58 3.89 4.08 -5.46
N MET A 59 4.72 3.71 -4.49
CA MET A 59 5.44 2.42 -4.49
C MET A 59 4.49 1.22 -4.48
N LEU A 60 3.45 1.25 -3.63
CA LEU A 60 2.43 0.19 -3.61
C LEU A 60 1.64 0.14 -4.92
N GLY A 61 1.32 1.28 -5.51
CA GLY A 61 0.65 1.36 -6.82
C GLY A 61 1.51 0.81 -7.97
N ASP A 62 2.80 1.12 -7.99
CA ASP A 62 3.74 0.58 -8.98
C ASP A 62 3.92 -0.94 -8.81
N TRP A 63 3.98 -1.43 -7.57
CA TRP A 63 3.98 -2.87 -7.29
C TRP A 63 2.68 -3.55 -7.70
N LEU A 64 1.52 -2.94 -7.45
CA LEU A 64 0.23 -3.46 -7.92
C LEU A 64 0.22 -3.56 -9.45
N LYS A 65 0.59 -2.49 -10.16
CA LYS A 65 0.67 -2.49 -11.63
C LYS A 65 1.59 -3.59 -12.14
N GLN A 66 2.76 -3.76 -11.52
CA GLN A 66 3.71 -4.79 -11.91
C GLN A 66 3.15 -6.20 -11.66
N LEU A 67 2.48 -6.42 -10.53
CA LEU A 67 1.84 -7.68 -10.19
C LEU A 67 0.62 -8.00 -11.07
N TYR A 68 -0.16 -6.99 -11.48
CA TYR A 68 -1.25 -7.15 -12.45
C TYR A 68 -0.71 -7.37 -13.86
N SER A 69 0.36 -6.69 -14.27
CA SER A 69 0.94 -6.83 -15.61
C SER A 69 1.68 -8.16 -15.81
N GLU A 70 2.19 -8.78 -14.74
CA GLU A 70 2.71 -10.16 -14.76
C GLU A 70 1.60 -11.22 -14.77
N HIS A 71 0.34 -10.82 -14.57
CA HIS A 71 -0.83 -11.69 -14.59
C HIS A 71 -1.72 -11.32 -15.78
N PRO A 72 -1.47 -11.80 -17.02
CA PRO A 72 -2.50 -11.79 -18.04
C PRO A 72 -3.64 -12.67 -17.51
N GLN A 73 -4.69 -12.04 -17.00
CA GLN A 73 -5.96 -12.72 -16.83
C GLN A 73 -6.42 -13.09 -18.25
N ALA A 74 -6.18 -14.35 -18.61
CA ALA A 74 -6.91 -15.03 -19.67
C ALA A 74 -8.40 -15.10 -19.30
#